data_AF-A8ZTV7-F1
#
_entry.id   AF-A8ZTV7-F1
#
_cell.length_a   1.000
_cell.length_b   1.000
_cell.length_c   1.000
_cell.angle_alpha   90.00
_cell.angle_beta   90.00
_cell.angle_gamma   90.00
#
_symmetry.space_group_name_H-M   'P 1'
#
loop_
_entity.id
_entity.type
_entity.pdbx_description
1 polymer ?
#
loop_
_entity_poly.entity_id
_entity_poly.type
_entity_poly.pdbx_seq_one_letter_code
_entity_poly.pdbx_strand_id
1 'polypeptide(L)'
;MTTRQIKKEVAALLTRPDAADDMEKIAAFPARQVINPLIGFLCRKGDPVQQRAVEAIAEVTARLAETDMERARVIMRRLMWSLNDESGGIGWGAPEAMGAILARHAGLAAEYAKILFSYIHPDKNFLEHDDLRMDAFRGILRLARARPRIVEQFRGHLTPYGHDPDVAVQRMVKEIFLQIDGPPSA
;
A
#
# COMPACT_ATOMS: atom_id res chain seq x y z
N MET A 1 11.37 16.27 19.62
CA MET A 1 12.20 15.04 19.51
C MET A 1 13.09 15.14 18.28
N THR A 2 14.30 14.61 18.32
CA THR A 2 15.17 14.49 17.14
C THR A 2 14.65 13.40 16.20
N THR A 3 15.01 13.45 14.91
CA THR A 3 14.65 12.40 13.93
C THR A 3 15.07 10.99 14.39
N ARG A 4 16.20 10.89 15.08
CA ARG A 4 16.68 9.61 15.66
C ARG A 4 15.78 9.11 16.79
N GLN A 5 15.30 10.00 17.65
CA GLN A 5 14.35 9.65 18.72
C GLN A 5 13.01 9.22 18.14
N ILE A 6 12.51 9.92 17.12
CA ILE A 6 11.24 9.57 16.46
C ILE A 6 11.35 8.21 15.78
N LYS A 7 12.44 7.92 15.08
CA LYS A 7 12.66 6.59 14.49
C LYS A 7 12.62 5.48 15.55
N LYS A 8 13.22 5.70 16.73
CA LYS A 8 13.21 4.73 17.83
C LYS A 8 11.80 4.54 18.39
N GLU A 9 11.06 5.63 18.55
CA GLU A 9 9.67 5.60 19.03
C GLU A 9 8.75 4.87 18.06
N VAL A 10 8.81 5.22 16.77
CA VAL A 10 8.05 4.53 15.70
C VAL A 10 8.36 3.05 15.68
N ALA A 11 9.64 2.67 15.80
CA ALA A 11 10.05 1.27 15.87
C ALA A 11 9.39 0.54 17.06
N ALA A 12 9.41 1.16 18.23
CA ALA A 12 8.82 0.59 19.44
C ALA A 12 7.30 0.44 19.30
N LEU A 13 6.61 1.46 18.79
CA LEU A 13 5.16 1.43 18.55
C LEU A 13 4.81 0.31 17.57
N LEU A 14 5.53 0.15 16.46
CA LEU A 14 5.28 -0.93 15.49
C LEU A 14 5.49 -2.35 16.03
N THR A 15 6.28 -2.52 17.09
CA THR A 15 6.55 -3.84 17.69
C THR A 15 5.64 -4.24 18.85
N ARG A 16 4.87 -3.29 19.41
CA ARG A 16 4.04 -3.55 20.61
C ARG A 16 2.76 -4.32 20.27
N PRO A 17 2.32 -5.29 21.07
CA PRO A 17 1.13 -6.08 20.75
C PRO A 17 -0.21 -5.30 20.83
N ASP A 18 -0.24 -4.13 21.48
CA ASP A 18 -1.45 -3.32 21.65
C ASP A 18 -1.47 -2.13 20.69
N ALA A 19 -2.48 -2.06 19.81
CA ALA A 19 -2.33 -1.43 18.49
C ALA A 19 -3.24 -0.23 18.21
N ALA A 20 -4.33 -0.02 18.94
CA ALA A 20 -5.32 1.00 18.60
C ALA A 20 -4.75 2.43 18.75
N ASP A 21 -4.18 2.73 19.92
CA ASP A 21 -3.64 4.07 20.22
C ASP A 21 -2.29 4.34 19.54
N ASP A 22 -1.56 3.30 19.18
CA ASP A 22 -0.23 3.42 18.58
C ASP A 22 -0.30 4.05 17.19
N MET A 23 -1.35 3.73 16.43
CA MET A 23 -1.55 4.29 15.10
C MET A 23 -1.83 5.79 15.17
N GLU A 24 -2.65 6.21 16.14
CA GLU A 24 -2.94 7.63 16.37
C GLU A 24 -1.69 8.40 16.79
N LYS A 25 -0.85 7.81 17.66
CA LYS A 25 0.45 8.40 18.04
C LYS A 25 1.40 8.53 16.85
N ILE A 26 1.50 7.52 16.00
CA ILE A 26 2.33 7.58 14.80
C ILE A 26 1.81 8.69 13.86
N ALA A 27 0.50 8.76 13.67
CA ALA A 27 -0.16 9.73 12.80
C ALA A 27 -0.08 11.17 13.33
N ALA A 28 0.13 11.37 14.63
CA ALA A 28 0.33 12.68 15.24
C ALA A 28 1.73 13.27 14.99
N PHE A 29 2.73 12.46 14.65
CA PHE A 29 4.05 12.98 14.28
C PHE A 29 4.03 13.67 12.92
N PRO A 30 4.95 14.63 12.67
CA PRO A 30 5.09 15.21 11.34
C PRO A 30 5.38 14.13 10.29
N ALA A 31 4.53 14.01 9.27
CA ALA A 31 4.61 12.95 8.24
C ALA A 31 6.03 12.78 7.65
N ARG A 32 6.71 13.89 7.33
CA ARG A 32 8.08 13.89 6.79
C ARG A 32 9.11 13.20 7.70
N GLN A 33 8.88 13.19 9.01
CA GLN A 33 9.80 12.61 9.99
C GLN A 33 9.57 11.11 10.20
N VAL A 34 8.35 10.62 9.94
CA VAL A 34 7.98 9.21 10.16
C VAL A 34 7.97 8.36 8.88
N ILE A 35 7.68 8.95 7.72
CA ILE A 35 7.59 8.19 6.45
C ILE A 35 8.91 7.50 6.10
N ASN A 36 10.06 8.14 6.28
CA ASN A 36 11.35 7.51 5.99
C ASN A 36 11.63 6.29 6.89
N PRO A 37 11.48 6.39 8.22
CA PRO A 37 11.49 5.23 9.10
C PRO A 37 10.52 4.13 8.68
N LEU A 38 9.25 4.48 8.42
CA LEU A 38 8.20 3.52 8.10
C LEU A 38 8.49 2.73 6.82
N ILE A 39 8.96 3.39 5.75
CA ILE A 39 9.37 2.70 4.52
C ILE A 39 10.51 1.71 4.80
N GLY A 40 11.44 2.05 5.69
CA GLY A 40 12.51 1.12 6.11
C GLY A 40 12.01 -0.15 6.81
N PHE A 41 10.80 -0.13 7.38
CA PHE A 41 10.17 -1.31 8.00
C PHE A 41 9.40 -2.18 7.01
N LEU A 42 9.16 -1.71 5.78
CA LEU A 42 8.49 -2.51 4.74
C LEU A 42 9.36 -3.69 4.24
N CYS A 43 10.69 -3.59 4.37
CA CYS A 43 11.64 -4.61 3.93
C CYS A 43 11.68 -5.89 4.78
N ARG A 44 10.87 -5.99 5.84
CA ARG A 44 10.83 -7.16 6.74
C ARG A 44 9.70 -8.12 6.35
N LYS A 45 9.91 -8.90 5.27
CA LYS A 45 8.89 -9.80 4.71
C LYS A 45 8.30 -10.74 5.78
N GLY A 46 6.97 -10.72 5.94
CA GLY A 46 6.24 -11.65 6.82
C GLY A 46 6.27 -11.33 8.31
N ASP A 47 6.89 -10.21 8.70
CA ASP A 47 6.90 -9.71 10.08
C ASP A 47 5.58 -8.93 10.34
N PRO A 48 4.86 -9.17 11.45
CA PRO A 48 3.76 -8.29 11.89
C PRO A 48 4.10 -6.79 11.84
N VAL A 49 5.37 -6.44 12.06
CA VAL A 49 5.90 -5.07 11.93
C VAL A 49 5.72 -4.51 10.52
N GLN A 50 5.90 -5.32 9.48
CA GLN A 50 5.73 -4.90 8.08
C GLN A 50 4.27 -4.47 7.83
N GLN A 51 3.32 -5.29 8.27
CA GLN A 51 1.90 -5.01 8.09
C GLN A 51 1.47 -3.76 8.88
N ARG A 52 2.02 -3.55 10.08
CA ARG A 52 1.79 -2.32 10.83
C ARG A 52 2.45 -1.10 10.17
N ALA A 53 3.60 -1.26 9.54
CA ALA A 53 4.23 -0.19 8.78
C ALA A 53 3.40 0.20 7.54
N VAL A 54 2.82 -0.77 6.83
CA VAL A 54 1.86 -0.53 5.73
C VAL A 54 0.67 0.31 6.23
N GLU A 55 0.04 -0.10 7.33
CA GLU A 55 -1.09 0.63 7.91
C GLU A 55 -0.69 2.05 8.36
N ALA A 56 0.47 2.21 8.99
CA ALA A 56 0.97 3.50 9.44
C ALA A 56 1.29 4.45 8.29
N ILE A 57 1.89 3.94 7.21
CA ILE A 57 2.12 4.74 5.99
C ILE A 57 0.78 5.18 5.41
N ALA A 58 -0.20 4.28 5.36
CA ALA A 58 -1.52 4.56 4.83
C ALA A 58 -2.25 5.65 5.64
N GLU A 59 -2.26 5.53 6.96
CA GLU A 59 -2.88 6.51 7.87
C GLU A 59 -2.21 7.88 7.78
N VAL A 60 -0.87 7.92 7.92
CA VAL A 60 -0.10 9.17 7.88
C VAL A 60 -0.28 9.88 6.54
N THR A 61 -0.25 9.14 5.43
CA THR A 61 -0.36 9.72 4.08
C THR A 61 -1.78 10.19 3.79
N ALA A 62 -2.81 9.45 4.23
CA ALA A 62 -4.20 9.87 4.07
C ALA A 62 -4.49 11.16 4.85
N ARG A 63 -4.08 11.25 6.13
CA ARG A 63 -4.23 12.50 6.91
C ARG A 63 -3.45 13.66 6.32
N LEU A 64 -2.27 13.39 5.76
CA LEU A 64 -1.49 14.42 5.07
C LEU A 64 -2.22 14.90 3.82
N ALA A 65 -2.89 14.03 3.07
CA ALA A 65 -3.59 14.40 1.85
C ALA A 65 -4.78 15.35 2.11
N GLU A 66 -5.43 15.24 3.27
CA GLU A 66 -6.51 16.15 3.70
C GLU A 66 -6.02 17.59 3.96
N THR A 67 -4.74 17.78 4.27
CA THR A 67 -4.17 19.09 4.63
C THR A 67 -3.17 19.63 3.61
N ASP A 68 -2.47 18.74 2.90
CA ASP A 68 -1.45 19.04 1.89
C ASP A 68 -1.32 17.86 0.90
N MET A 69 -2.23 17.83 -0.08
CA MET A 69 -2.27 16.82 -1.15
C MET A 69 -0.93 16.68 -1.87
N GLU A 70 -0.23 17.78 -2.15
CA GLU A 70 1.02 17.70 -2.91
C GLU A 70 2.12 16.99 -2.12
N ARG A 71 2.19 17.19 -0.79
CA ARG A 71 3.10 16.39 0.04
C ARG A 71 2.71 14.93 0.11
N ALA A 72 1.42 14.60 0.06
CA ALA A 72 1.00 13.20 -0.03
C ALA A 72 1.41 12.57 -1.37
N ARG A 73 1.30 13.31 -2.49
CA ARG A 73 1.82 12.88 -3.80
C ARG A 73 3.33 12.65 -3.80
N VAL A 74 4.11 13.46 -3.06
CA VAL A 74 5.56 13.21 -2.88
C VAL A 74 5.80 11.82 -2.27
N ILE A 75 4.99 11.40 -1.29
CA ILE A 75 5.11 10.07 -0.68
C ILE A 75 4.77 8.98 -1.70
N MET A 76 3.68 9.13 -2.45
CA MET A 76 3.31 8.20 -3.53
C MET A 76 4.43 8.06 -4.57
N ARG A 77 4.96 9.18 -5.06
CA ARG A 77 6.09 9.19 -6.01
C ARG A 77 7.33 8.50 -5.45
N ARG A 78 7.57 8.61 -4.13
CA ARG A 78 8.70 7.94 -3.47
C ARG A 78 8.50 6.42 -3.38
N LEU A 79 7.30 5.95 -3.09
CA LEU A 79 6.97 4.51 -3.14
C LEU A 79 7.16 3.96 -4.56
N MET A 80 6.65 4.68 -5.57
CA MET A 80 6.85 4.33 -6.98
C MET A 80 8.33 4.30 -7.36
N TRP A 81 9.11 5.30 -6.94
CA TRP A 81 10.55 5.32 -7.19
C TRP A 81 11.27 4.13 -6.59
N SER A 82 10.85 3.66 -5.41
CA SER A 82 11.47 2.48 -4.77
C SER A 82 11.25 1.16 -5.52
N LEU A 83 10.33 1.14 -6.49
CA LEU A 83 10.07 0.01 -7.38
C LEU A 83 10.87 0.09 -8.69
N ASN A 84 11.61 1.19 -8.91
CA ASN A 84 12.51 1.32 -10.04
C ASN A 84 13.87 0.70 -9.71
N ASP A 85 14.49 0.03 -10.68
CA ASP A 85 15.80 -0.61 -10.55
C ASP A 85 16.90 0.39 -10.15
N GLU A 86 16.76 1.65 -10.57
CA GLU A 86 17.70 2.74 -10.25
C GLU A 86 17.69 3.15 -8.77
N SER A 87 16.70 2.72 -7.99
CA SER A 87 16.59 3.10 -6.58
C SER A 87 17.59 2.40 -5.67
N GLY A 88 18.26 1.35 -6.16
CA GLY A 88 19.21 0.54 -5.41
C GLY A 88 18.56 -0.37 -4.35
N GLY A 89 17.23 -0.47 -4.33
CA GLY A 89 16.46 -1.37 -3.47
C GLY A 89 15.34 -2.06 -4.24
N ILE A 90 14.82 -3.17 -3.70
CA ILE A 90 13.78 -3.98 -4.36
C ILE A 90 12.37 -3.38 -4.19
N GLY A 91 12.19 -2.44 -3.25
CA GLY A 91 10.88 -1.80 -3.03
C GLY A 91 9.86 -2.69 -2.30
N TRP A 92 10.32 -3.63 -1.47
CA TRP A 92 9.48 -4.53 -0.68
C TRP A 92 8.34 -3.80 0.04
N GLY A 93 7.11 -4.33 -0.07
CA GLY A 93 5.93 -3.77 0.59
C GLY A 93 5.45 -2.43 0.02
N ALA A 94 6.16 -1.80 -0.92
CA ALA A 94 5.72 -0.54 -1.51
C ALA A 94 4.39 -0.66 -2.29
N PRO A 95 4.13 -1.72 -3.08
CA PRO A 95 2.87 -1.86 -3.79
C PRO A 95 1.68 -2.05 -2.83
N GLU A 96 1.87 -2.82 -1.75
CA GLU A 96 0.84 -3.00 -0.72
C GLU A 96 0.58 -1.69 0.03
N ALA A 97 1.63 -0.95 0.41
CA ALA A 97 1.51 0.36 1.03
C ALA A 97 0.77 1.37 0.13
N MET A 98 1.05 1.37 -1.18
CA MET A 98 0.29 2.17 -2.14
C MET A 98 -1.18 1.81 -2.08
N GLY A 99 -1.55 0.52 -2.23
CA GLY A 99 -2.95 0.08 -2.17
C GLY A 99 -3.65 0.43 -0.85
N ALA A 100 -2.95 0.33 0.28
CA ALA A 100 -3.47 0.75 1.58
C ALA A 100 -3.75 2.27 1.65
N ILE A 101 -2.88 3.11 1.08
CA ILE A 101 -3.12 4.56 0.95
C ILE A 101 -4.38 4.81 0.09
N LEU A 102 -4.49 4.14 -1.06
CA LEU A 102 -5.63 4.34 -1.97
C LEU A 102 -6.95 3.92 -1.33
N ALA A 103 -6.94 2.84 -0.55
CA ALA A 103 -8.12 2.41 0.20
C ALA A 103 -8.61 3.52 1.16
N ARG A 104 -7.68 4.23 1.81
CA ARG A 104 -8.00 5.28 2.80
C ARG A 104 -8.39 6.61 2.17
N HIS A 105 -7.78 7.03 1.06
CA HIS A 105 -7.98 8.38 0.54
C HIS A 105 -8.47 8.42 -0.93
N ALA A 106 -9.66 8.97 -1.14
CA ALA A 106 -10.37 8.92 -2.43
C ALA A 106 -9.66 9.68 -3.56
N GLY A 107 -9.14 10.88 -3.26
CA GLY A 107 -8.45 11.70 -4.27
C GLY A 107 -7.14 11.05 -4.74
N LEU A 108 -6.44 10.35 -3.85
CA LEU A 108 -5.22 9.61 -4.21
C LEU A 108 -5.59 8.35 -4.98
N ALA A 109 -6.66 7.66 -4.61
CA ALA A 109 -7.17 6.52 -5.37
C ALA A 109 -7.49 6.90 -6.83
N ALA A 110 -8.14 8.04 -7.04
CA ALA A 110 -8.46 8.53 -8.38
C ALA A 110 -7.22 8.80 -9.24
N GLU A 111 -6.12 9.26 -8.64
CA GLU A 111 -4.87 9.58 -9.35
C GLU A 111 -3.98 8.34 -9.58
N TYR A 112 -3.88 7.45 -8.59
CA TYR A 112 -2.83 6.43 -8.53
C TYR A 112 -3.32 4.99 -8.71
N ALA A 113 -4.63 4.72 -8.73
CA ALA A 113 -5.13 3.35 -8.94
C ALA A 113 -4.60 2.75 -10.24
N LYS A 114 -4.64 3.49 -11.35
CA LYS A 114 -4.11 3.04 -12.65
C LYS A 114 -2.64 2.61 -12.57
N ILE A 115 -1.84 3.29 -11.75
CA ILE A 115 -0.42 2.96 -11.56
C ILE A 115 -0.29 1.65 -10.78
N LEU A 116 -1.07 1.47 -9.69
CA LEU A 116 -1.08 0.22 -8.94
C LEU A 116 -1.47 -0.98 -9.84
N PHE A 117 -2.50 -0.84 -10.69
CA PHE A 117 -2.89 -1.89 -11.64
C PHE A 117 -1.86 -2.11 -12.76
N SER A 118 -1.08 -1.09 -13.11
CA SER A 118 -0.02 -1.24 -14.13
C SER A 118 1.10 -2.19 -13.70
N TYR A 119 1.27 -2.40 -12.38
CA TYR A 119 2.25 -3.34 -11.82
C TYR A 119 1.92 -4.81 -12.02
N ILE A 120 0.65 -5.12 -12.32
CA ILE A 120 0.18 -6.47 -12.66
C ILE A 120 -0.23 -6.55 -14.14
N HIS A 121 0.20 -5.61 -14.99
CA HIS A 121 -0.15 -5.66 -16.41
C HIS A 121 1.11 -5.92 -17.24
N PRO A 122 1.21 -7.07 -17.95
CA PRO A 122 2.40 -7.46 -18.70
C PRO A 122 2.95 -6.38 -19.64
N ASP A 123 2.07 -5.68 -20.36
CA ASP A 123 2.49 -4.62 -21.33
C ASP A 123 2.64 -3.21 -20.71
N LYS A 124 2.78 -3.09 -19.39
CA LYS A 124 2.91 -1.80 -18.68
C LYS A 124 4.13 -1.79 -17.75
N ASN A 125 3.93 -1.53 -16.46
CA ASN A 125 5.00 -1.48 -15.47
C ASN A 125 5.08 -2.82 -14.74
N PHE A 126 4.98 -3.92 -15.48
CA PHE A 126 4.90 -5.26 -14.90
C PHE A 126 6.05 -5.49 -13.91
N LEU A 127 5.73 -5.84 -12.67
CA LEU A 127 6.77 -6.12 -11.69
C LEU A 127 7.28 -7.54 -11.93
N GLU A 128 8.53 -7.67 -12.35
CA GLU A 128 9.14 -8.98 -12.66
C GLU A 128 9.22 -9.89 -11.44
N HIS A 129 9.38 -9.31 -10.24
CA HIS A 129 9.47 -10.08 -9.01
C HIS A 129 8.09 -10.50 -8.49
N ASP A 130 7.86 -11.82 -8.39
CA ASP A 130 6.59 -12.44 -7.96
C ASP A 130 6.08 -11.89 -6.61
N ASP A 131 6.97 -11.80 -5.62
CA ASP A 131 6.65 -11.22 -4.31
C ASP A 131 6.15 -9.76 -4.38
N LEU A 132 6.68 -8.93 -5.30
CA LEU A 132 6.19 -7.57 -5.47
C LEU A 132 4.83 -7.54 -6.17
N ARG A 133 4.57 -8.46 -7.11
CA ARG A 133 3.22 -8.64 -7.67
C ARG A 133 2.23 -9.10 -6.63
N MET A 134 2.62 -10.02 -5.74
CA MET A 134 1.82 -10.44 -4.60
C MET A 134 1.48 -9.25 -3.68
N ASP A 135 2.45 -8.38 -3.39
CA ASP A 135 2.21 -7.14 -2.65
C ASP A 135 1.23 -6.21 -3.40
N ALA A 136 1.32 -6.13 -4.74
CA ALA A 136 0.39 -5.34 -5.55
C ALA A 136 -1.04 -5.87 -5.47
N PHE A 137 -1.24 -7.20 -5.57
CA PHE A 137 -2.55 -7.81 -5.39
C PHE A 137 -3.13 -7.61 -3.99
N ARG A 138 -2.31 -7.70 -2.93
CA ARG A 138 -2.75 -7.36 -1.56
C ARG A 138 -3.19 -5.90 -1.47
N GLY A 139 -2.42 -5.00 -2.08
CA GLY A 139 -2.80 -3.59 -2.22
C GLY A 139 -4.12 -3.40 -2.95
N ILE A 140 -4.34 -4.11 -4.06
CA ILE A 140 -5.59 -4.08 -4.83
C ILE A 140 -6.75 -4.64 -4.02
N LEU A 141 -6.57 -5.71 -3.27
CA LEU A 141 -7.61 -6.27 -2.38
C LEU A 141 -8.03 -5.27 -1.31
N ARG A 142 -7.07 -4.57 -0.69
CA ARG A 142 -7.35 -3.48 0.26
C ARG A 142 -8.17 -2.37 -0.41
N LEU A 143 -7.79 -1.97 -1.62
CA LEU A 143 -8.53 -0.99 -2.41
C LEU A 143 -9.94 -1.50 -2.78
N ALA A 144 -10.10 -2.77 -3.14
CA ALA A 144 -11.38 -3.37 -3.51
C ALA A 144 -12.37 -3.36 -2.34
N ARG A 145 -11.90 -3.71 -1.14
CA ARG A 145 -12.70 -3.67 0.09
C ARG A 145 -13.23 -2.27 0.42
N ALA A 146 -12.43 -1.23 0.18
CA ALA A 146 -12.80 0.15 0.52
C ALA A 146 -13.49 0.91 -0.62
N ARG A 147 -13.14 0.60 -1.87
CA ARG A 147 -13.52 1.37 -3.08
C ARG A 147 -13.76 0.45 -4.27
N PRO A 148 -14.73 -0.48 -4.20
CA PRO A 148 -14.94 -1.51 -5.23
C PRO A 148 -15.17 -0.93 -6.63
N ARG A 149 -15.87 0.22 -6.73
CA ARG A 149 -16.12 0.91 -8.00
C ARG A 149 -14.86 1.37 -8.75
N ILE A 150 -13.78 1.67 -8.04
CA ILE A 150 -12.50 2.01 -8.68
C ILE A 150 -11.88 0.75 -9.27
N VAL A 151 -11.85 -0.34 -8.49
CA VAL A 151 -11.31 -1.64 -8.91
C VAL A 151 -12.09 -2.22 -10.08
N GLU A 152 -13.40 -2.04 -10.12
CA GLU A 152 -14.27 -2.48 -11.22
C GLU A 152 -13.79 -1.97 -12.59
N GLN A 153 -13.32 -0.73 -12.65
CA GLN A 153 -12.82 -0.12 -13.90
C GLN A 153 -11.60 -0.87 -14.46
N PHE A 154 -10.90 -1.62 -13.61
CA PHE A 154 -9.72 -2.40 -13.97
C PHE A 154 -10.00 -3.91 -13.99
N ARG A 155 -11.26 -4.36 -13.95
CA ARG A 155 -11.61 -5.80 -13.95
C ARG A 155 -10.86 -6.59 -15.03
N GLY A 156 -10.76 -6.05 -16.24
CA GLY A 156 -10.03 -6.69 -17.34
C GLY A 156 -8.54 -6.95 -17.08
N HIS A 157 -7.90 -6.18 -16.20
CA HIS A 157 -6.51 -6.40 -15.78
C HIS A 157 -6.38 -7.59 -14.81
N LEU A 158 -7.46 -7.93 -14.10
CA LEU A 158 -7.51 -9.02 -13.12
C LEU A 158 -7.97 -10.35 -13.71
N THR A 159 -8.82 -10.32 -14.75
CA THR A 159 -9.40 -11.52 -15.37
C THR A 159 -8.37 -12.59 -15.77
N PRO A 160 -7.21 -12.25 -16.39
CA PRO A 160 -6.22 -13.26 -16.77
C PRO A 160 -5.70 -14.09 -15.58
N TYR A 161 -5.65 -13.48 -14.39
CA TYR A 161 -5.12 -14.10 -13.18
C TYR A 161 -6.06 -15.10 -12.51
N GLY A 162 -7.30 -15.25 -12.99
CA GLY A 162 -8.22 -16.29 -12.53
C GLY A 162 -7.72 -17.72 -12.82
N HIS A 163 -6.78 -17.87 -13.74
CA HIS A 163 -6.15 -19.14 -14.11
C HIS A 163 -4.61 -19.10 -13.94
N ASP A 164 -4.10 -18.19 -13.09
CA ASP A 164 -2.67 -18.07 -12.84
C ASP A 164 -2.09 -19.38 -12.26
N PRO A 165 -0.89 -19.83 -12.65
CA PRO A 165 -0.28 -21.03 -12.07
C PRO A 165 -0.10 -20.95 -10.54
N ASP A 166 0.02 -19.76 -9.96
CA ASP A 166 0.07 -19.57 -8.51
C ASP A 166 -1.34 -19.52 -7.90
N VAL A 167 -1.67 -20.55 -7.10
CA VAL A 167 -2.93 -20.67 -6.38
C VAL A 167 -3.16 -19.50 -5.41
N ALA A 168 -2.09 -18.91 -4.86
CA ALA A 168 -2.21 -17.74 -3.98
C ALA A 168 -2.71 -16.51 -4.77
N VAL A 169 -2.26 -16.33 -6.01
CA VAL A 169 -2.74 -15.26 -6.91
C VAL A 169 -4.20 -15.50 -7.27
N GLN A 170 -4.56 -16.72 -7.67
CA GLN A 170 -5.97 -17.06 -7.96
C GLN A 170 -6.89 -16.76 -6.76
N ARG A 171 -6.47 -17.13 -5.55
CA ARG A 171 -7.24 -16.89 -4.32
C ARG A 171 -7.46 -15.41 -4.08
N MET A 172 -6.44 -14.58 -4.24
CA MET A 172 -6.58 -13.13 -4.08
C MET A 172 -7.51 -12.53 -5.12
N VAL A 173 -7.37 -12.92 -6.39
CA VAL A 173 -8.22 -12.40 -7.48
C VAL A 173 -9.68 -12.78 -7.25
N LYS A 174 -9.94 -14.01 -6.83
CA LYS A 174 -11.29 -14.44 -6.44
C LYS A 174 -11.82 -13.58 -5.29
N GLU A 175 -11.00 -13.29 -4.29
CA GLU A 175 -11.41 -12.43 -3.17
C GLU A 175 -11.68 -10.99 -3.62
N ILE A 176 -10.86 -10.44 -4.53
CA ILE A 176 -11.08 -9.13 -5.13
C ILE A 176 -12.42 -9.10 -5.87
N PHE A 177 -12.71 -10.13 -6.67
CA PHE A 177 -13.99 -10.26 -7.38
C PHE A 177 -15.19 -10.31 -6.42
N LEU A 178 -15.07 -11.01 -5.29
CA LEU A 178 -16.11 -10.99 -4.25
C LEU A 178 -16.38 -9.59 -3.68
N GLN A 179 -15.36 -8.71 -3.61
CA GLN A 179 -15.54 -7.34 -3.11
C GLN A 179 -16.24 -6.43 -4.14
N ILE A 180 -15.96 -6.61 -5.44
CA ILE A 180 -16.54 -5.77 -6.49
C ILE A 180 -17.92 -6.26 -6.96
N ASP A 181 -18.19 -7.57 -6.87
CA ASP A 181 -19.48 -8.19 -7.20
C ASP A 181 -20.46 -8.20 -6.01
N GLY A 182 -19.96 -7.92 -4.80
CA GLY A 182 -20.78 -7.79 -3.60
C GLY A 182 -21.73 -6.60 -3.65
N PRO A 183 -22.80 -6.59 -2.83
CA PRO A 183 -23.67 -5.43 -2.73
C PRO A 183 -22.83 -4.21 -2.31
N PRO A 184 -23.08 -3.01 -2.88
CA PRO A 184 -22.29 -1.84 -2.55
C PRO A 184 -22.31 -1.61 -1.04
N SER A 185 -21.14 -1.58 -0.42
CA SER A 185 -20.99 -1.22 1.00
C SER A 185 -21.70 0.10 1.25
N ALA A 186 -22.63 0.09 2.23
CA ALA A 186 -23.49 1.20 2.61
C ALA A 186 -22.71 2.41 3.11
#